data_AF-A0A5B7DAF0-F1
#
_entry.id   AF-A0A5B7DAF0-F1
#
_cell.length_a   1.000
_cell.length_b   1.000
_cell.length_c   1.000
_cell.angle_alpha   90.00
_cell.angle_beta   90.00
_cell.angle_gamma   90.00
#
_symmetry.space_group_name_H-M   'P 1'
#
loop_
_entity.id
_entity.type
_entity.pdbx_description
1 polymer ?
#
loop_
_entity_poly.entity_id
_entity_poly.type
_entity_poly.pdbx_seq_one_letter_code
_entity_poly.pdbx_strand_id
1 'polypeptide(L)'
;MTVVVVSYNLAFLVNFAEWSLKDRLLVWTTRLLVVTSLTLPQLQDLLSAHWTYSMMNSVFFNMKNNSSRTKYQVLSYFPYSPTGPQLVQVASWIPSRALVIAETNAFFQEKFSNFHGAQVNVSAAPFPPFWDELKGPDNTRQYRGAGYSLLSTIAAALNFTFRVMPTSSWAEVVRLVEERVAFLSPNSHMVLPHRREHYDFSFVYEYASMDFCMAPPGLQPQWKAFYYPLSWVVWVATLLALLITSFFLFAV
;
A
#
# COMPACT_ATOMS: atom_id res chain seq x y z
N MET A 1 -20.36 1.83 -10.27
CA MET A 1 -21.14 0.57 -10.15
C MET A 1 -21.79 0.55 -8.77
N THR A 2 -23.05 0.09 -8.69
CA THR A 2 -23.76 -0.04 -7.41
C THR A 2 -24.17 -1.50 -7.24
N VAL A 3 -23.88 -2.07 -6.07
CA VAL A 3 -24.26 -3.43 -5.69
C VAL A 3 -25.29 -3.32 -4.57
N VAL A 4 -26.41 -4.02 -4.72
CA VAL A 4 -27.46 -4.07 -3.71
C VAL A 4 -27.55 -5.48 -3.16
N VAL A 5 -27.44 -5.61 -1.84
CA VAL A 5 -27.55 -6.89 -1.14
C VAL A 5 -28.75 -6.80 -0.22
N VAL A 6 -29.71 -7.70 -0.39
CA VAL A 6 -30.88 -7.78 0.48
C VAL A 6 -30.78 -9.07 1.27
N SER A 7 -30.58 -8.95 2.59
CA SER A 7 -30.60 -10.12 3.46
C SER A 7 -30.91 -9.75 4.91
N TYR A 8 -31.75 -10.57 5.51
CA TYR A 8 -32.12 -10.49 6.92
C TYR A 8 -31.33 -11.49 7.77
N ASN A 9 -30.57 -12.38 7.12
CA ASN A 9 -29.78 -13.41 7.80
C ASN A 9 -28.35 -12.92 8.03
N LEU A 10 -27.94 -12.84 9.30
CA LEU A 10 -26.61 -12.41 9.70
C LEU A 10 -25.49 -13.28 9.08
N ALA A 11 -25.65 -14.61 9.09
CA ALA A 11 -24.65 -15.52 8.55
C ALA A 11 -24.45 -15.33 7.04
N PHE A 12 -25.51 -15.02 6.31
CA PHE A 12 -25.38 -14.66 4.89
C PHE A 12 -24.56 -13.38 4.71
N LEU A 13 -24.81 -12.34 5.51
CA LEU A 13 -24.09 -11.06 5.39
C LEU A 13 -22.61 -11.21 5.80
N VAL A 14 -22.31 -12.06 6.78
CA VAL A 14 -20.93 -12.43 7.15
C VAL A 14 -20.25 -13.11 5.97
N ASN A 15 -20.84 -14.19 5.45
CA ASN A 15 -20.28 -14.93 4.31
C ASN A 15 -20.12 -14.02 3.09
N PHE A 16 -21.12 -13.20 2.76
CA PHE A 16 -21.04 -12.24 1.65
C PHE A 16 -19.84 -11.31 1.80
N ALA A 17 -19.61 -10.77 3.01
CA ALA A 17 -18.48 -9.89 3.25
C ALA A 17 -17.14 -10.59 3.01
N GLU A 18 -16.99 -11.82 3.48
CA GLU A 18 -15.78 -12.62 3.33
C GLU A 18 -15.52 -13.01 1.87
N TRP A 19 -16.52 -13.55 1.19
CA TRP A 19 -16.42 -13.93 -0.22
C TRP A 19 -16.20 -12.73 -1.14
N SER A 20 -16.89 -11.62 -0.90
CA SER A 20 -16.71 -10.39 -1.70
C SER A 20 -15.29 -9.86 -1.64
N LEU A 21 -14.64 -10.05 -0.50
CA LEU A 21 -13.28 -9.59 -0.25
C LEU A 21 -12.26 -10.57 -0.80
N LYS A 22 -12.47 -11.87 -0.60
CA LYS A 22 -11.63 -12.95 -1.13
C LYS A 22 -11.61 -12.95 -2.65
N ASP A 23 -12.79 -12.88 -3.28
CA ASP A 23 -12.94 -12.93 -4.74
C ASP A 23 -12.87 -11.54 -5.39
N ARG A 24 -12.59 -10.50 -4.59
CA ARG A 24 -12.42 -9.10 -5.04
C ARG A 24 -13.61 -8.60 -5.86
N LEU A 25 -14.82 -9.00 -5.48
CA LEU A 25 -16.07 -8.66 -6.17
C LEU A 25 -16.38 -7.15 -6.07
N LEU A 26 -15.92 -6.53 -4.98
CA LEU A 26 -16.11 -5.11 -4.72
C LEU A 26 -14.75 -4.42 -4.77
N VAL A 27 -14.70 -3.27 -5.44
CA VAL A 27 -13.55 -2.36 -5.45
C VAL A 27 -13.91 -1.05 -4.75
N TRP A 28 -12.92 -0.21 -4.43
CA TRP A 28 -13.11 1.07 -3.74
C TRP A 28 -14.21 1.97 -4.36
N THR A 29 -14.33 1.96 -5.68
CA THR A 29 -15.33 2.77 -6.41
C THR A 29 -16.74 2.16 -6.44
N THR A 30 -16.90 0.93 -5.93
CA THR A 30 -18.20 0.25 -5.86
C THR A 30 -19.00 0.77 -4.68
N ARG A 31 -20.24 1.20 -4.95
CA ARG A 31 -21.21 1.63 -3.94
C ARG A 31 -22.00 0.42 -3.48
N LEU A 32 -21.88 0.05 -2.21
CA LEU A 32 -22.58 -1.11 -1.63
C LEU A 32 -23.77 -0.64 -0.80
N LEU A 33 -24.98 -1.02 -1.20
CA LEU A 33 -26.20 -0.84 -0.41
C LEU A 33 -26.64 -2.17 0.17
N VAL A 34 -26.68 -2.29 1.49
CA VAL A 34 -27.18 -3.48 2.17
C VAL A 34 -28.53 -3.19 2.80
N VAL A 35 -29.57 -3.91 2.38
CA VAL A 35 -30.91 -3.86 2.95
C VAL A 35 -31.06 -5.00 3.94
N THR A 36 -31.35 -4.67 5.19
CA THR A 36 -31.41 -5.65 6.27
C THR A 36 -32.44 -5.28 7.34
N SER A 37 -32.70 -6.17 8.28
CA SER A 37 -33.57 -5.95 9.44
C SER A 37 -32.88 -6.31 10.76
N LEU A 38 -31.54 -6.38 10.74
CA LEU A 38 -30.73 -6.65 11.92
C LEU A 38 -30.93 -5.59 13.00
N THR A 39 -30.74 -5.99 14.25
CA THR A 39 -30.74 -5.02 15.36
C THR A 39 -29.51 -4.11 15.27
N LEU A 40 -29.59 -2.89 15.83
CA LEU A 40 -28.46 -1.96 15.80
C LEU A 40 -27.17 -2.54 16.43
N PRO A 41 -27.21 -3.28 17.55
CA PRO A 41 -26.01 -3.94 18.08
C PRO A 41 -25.41 -4.95 17.10
N GLN A 42 -26.23 -5.84 16.53
CA GLN A 42 -25.75 -6.82 15.53
C GLN A 42 -25.15 -6.14 14.31
N LEU A 43 -25.76 -5.02 13.89
CA LEU A 43 -25.24 -4.23 12.79
C LEU A 43 -23.89 -3.62 13.17
N GLN A 44 -23.76 -2.96 14.32
CA GLN A 44 -22.49 -2.40 14.78
C GLN A 44 -21.37 -3.45 14.82
N ASP A 45 -21.64 -4.64 15.35
CA ASP A 45 -20.69 -5.74 15.41
C ASP A 45 -20.30 -6.23 14.00
N LEU A 46 -21.27 -6.42 13.11
CA LEU A 46 -21.03 -6.82 11.71
C LEU A 46 -20.18 -5.79 10.95
N LEU A 47 -20.51 -4.51 11.09
CA LEU A 47 -19.83 -3.44 10.34
C LEU A 47 -18.40 -3.22 10.83
N SER A 48 -18.17 -3.34 12.14
CA SER A 48 -16.85 -3.20 12.74
C SER A 48 -15.95 -4.41 12.46
N ALA A 49 -16.51 -5.63 12.44
CA ALA A 49 -15.74 -6.85 12.27
C ALA A 49 -15.31 -7.12 10.82
N HIS A 50 -16.06 -6.65 9.82
CA HIS A 50 -15.82 -7.00 8.43
C HIS A 50 -15.36 -5.81 7.57
N TRP A 51 -14.16 -5.93 7.01
CA TRP A 51 -13.50 -4.92 6.15
C TRP A 51 -14.38 -4.43 5.00
N THR A 52 -15.11 -5.34 4.34
CA THR A 52 -16.04 -5.02 3.24
C THR A 52 -17.07 -3.97 3.63
N TYR A 53 -17.43 -3.92 4.90
CA TYR A 53 -18.42 -2.98 5.40
C TYR A 53 -17.77 -1.75 6.06
N SER A 54 -16.69 -1.92 6.82
CA SER A 54 -16.02 -0.80 7.47
C SER A 54 -15.23 0.06 6.50
N MET A 55 -14.52 -0.57 5.57
CA MET A 55 -13.51 0.06 4.73
C MET A 55 -13.96 0.34 3.30
N MET A 56 -15.19 0.01 2.92
CA MET A 56 -15.71 0.32 1.59
C MET A 56 -16.80 1.40 1.63
N ASN A 57 -17.17 1.87 0.45
CA ASN A 57 -18.27 2.82 0.26
C ASN A 57 -19.63 2.13 0.44
N SER A 58 -19.97 1.85 1.70
CA SER A 58 -21.10 1.04 2.14
C SER A 58 -22.16 1.86 2.89
N VAL A 59 -23.42 1.50 2.64
CA VAL A 59 -24.61 2.08 3.29
C VAL A 59 -25.58 0.97 3.64
N PHE A 60 -26.18 1.07 4.82
CA PHE A 60 -27.08 0.07 5.39
C PHE A 60 -28.48 0.63 5.56
N PHE A 61 -29.42 0.06 4.83
CA PHE A 61 -30.83 0.35 4.95
C PHE A 61 -31.46 -0.64 5.93
N ASN A 62 -31.72 -0.17 7.15
CA ASN A 62 -32.30 -0.98 8.21
C ASN A 62 -33.83 -0.84 8.23
N MET A 63 -34.49 -1.97 7.98
CA MET A 63 -35.93 -2.13 7.87
C MET A 63 -36.63 -2.49 9.20
N LYS A 64 -35.95 -2.35 10.35
CA LYS A 64 -36.51 -2.78 11.63
C LYS A 64 -37.86 -2.08 11.91
N ASN A 65 -38.92 -2.87 12.00
CA ASN A 65 -40.27 -2.40 12.26
C ASN A 65 -40.48 -2.30 13.78
N ASN A 66 -40.30 -1.11 14.35
CA ASN A 66 -40.77 -0.82 15.70
C ASN A 66 -42.16 -0.17 15.60
N SER A 67 -43.09 -0.64 16.41
CA SER A 67 -44.54 -0.48 16.29
C SER A 67 -45.07 0.95 16.04
N SER A 68 -46.24 0.98 15.38
CA SER A 68 -47.14 2.10 15.02
C SER A 68 -46.71 3.09 13.93
N ARG A 69 -45.43 3.35 13.70
CA ARG A 69 -44.95 4.16 12.56
C ARG A 69 -43.70 3.55 11.95
N THR A 70 -43.87 2.95 10.78
CA THR A 70 -42.78 2.38 9.99
C THR A 70 -41.81 3.50 9.58
N LYS A 71 -40.71 3.63 10.34
CA LYS A 71 -39.59 4.52 10.03
C LYS A 71 -38.36 3.66 9.82
N TYR A 72 -37.79 3.78 8.63
CA TYR A 72 -36.60 3.06 8.23
C TYR A 72 -35.38 3.97 8.29
N GLN A 73 -34.25 3.40 8.67
CA GLN A 73 -33.02 4.15 8.88
C GLN A 73 -31.99 3.76 7.83
N VAL A 74 -31.28 4.76 7.32
CA VAL A 74 -30.13 4.58 6.44
C VAL A 74 -28.90 4.97 7.22
N LEU A 75 -27.99 4.03 7.38
CA LEU A 75 -26.86 4.09 8.30
C LEU A 75 -25.57 3.91 7.51
N SER A 76 -24.53 4.65 7.86
CA SER A 76 -23.17 4.44 7.36
C SER A 76 -22.22 4.32 8.54
N TYR A 77 -21.26 3.40 8.42
CA TYR A 77 -20.27 3.16 9.46
C TYR A 77 -18.99 3.92 9.15
N PHE A 78 -18.54 4.69 10.13
CA PHE A 78 -17.29 5.45 10.12
C PHE A 78 -16.30 4.75 11.04
N PRO A 79 -15.28 4.05 10.50
CA PRO A 79 -14.25 3.42 11.32
C PRO A 79 -13.40 4.46 12.06
N TYR A 80 -13.28 5.67 11.49
CA TYR A 80 -12.53 6.78 12.06
C TYR A 80 -13.44 7.99 12.20
N SER A 81 -13.52 8.54 13.41
CA SER A 81 -14.26 9.77 13.70
C SER A 81 -13.69 10.44 14.96
N PRO A 82 -14.03 11.72 15.24
CA PRO A 82 -13.53 12.42 16.44
C PRO A 82 -13.86 11.72 17.76
N THR A 83 -14.95 10.95 17.80
CA THR A 83 -15.42 10.22 19.00
C THR A 83 -15.15 8.72 18.92
N GLY A 84 -14.34 8.26 17.97
CA GLY A 84 -14.07 6.84 17.70
C GLY A 84 -15.03 6.22 16.68
N PRO A 85 -14.97 4.89 16.46
CA PRO A 85 -15.79 4.23 15.45
C PRO A 85 -17.28 4.37 15.75
N GLN A 86 -18.08 4.79 14.77
CA GLN A 86 -19.51 5.05 15.00
C GLN A 86 -20.40 4.78 13.78
N LEU A 87 -21.67 4.50 14.07
CA LEU A 87 -22.72 4.38 13.09
C LEU A 87 -23.49 5.69 13.00
N VAL A 88 -23.52 6.29 11.82
CA VAL A 88 -24.16 7.58 11.57
C VAL A 88 -25.39 7.39 10.70
N GLN A 89 -26.51 7.98 11.11
CA GLN A 89 -27.71 7.99 10.28
C GLN A 89 -27.58 9.06 9.19
N VAL A 90 -27.52 8.62 7.93
CA VAL A 90 -27.34 9.49 6.76
C VAL A 90 -28.67 9.86 6.09
N ALA A 91 -29.67 9.00 6.23
CA ALA A 91 -31.02 9.29 5.76
C ALA A 91 -32.06 8.51 6.58
N SER A 92 -33.32 8.91 6.45
CA SER A 92 -34.46 8.17 6.99
C SER A 92 -35.57 8.10 5.96
N TRP A 93 -36.25 6.96 5.90
CA TRP A 93 -37.38 6.76 4.99
C TRP A 93 -38.63 6.47 5.79
N ILE A 94 -39.68 7.24 5.53
CA ILE A 94 -41.02 7.00 6.07
C ILE A 94 -41.93 6.83 4.85
N PRO A 95 -42.64 5.70 4.69
CA PRO A 95 -43.46 5.45 3.49
C PRO A 95 -44.44 6.58 3.17
N SER A 96 -44.99 7.24 4.19
CA SER A 96 -45.94 8.35 4.03
C SER A 96 -45.32 9.74 3.79
N ARG A 97 -44.00 9.92 3.98
CA ARG A 97 -43.31 11.23 3.86
C ARG A 97 -42.10 11.22 2.93
N ALA A 98 -41.87 10.12 2.22
CA ALA A 98 -40.72 9.88 1.36
C ALA A 98 -39.36 9.83 2.09
N LEU A 99 -38.27 9.78 1.32
CA LEU A 99 -36.90 9.69 1.81
C LEU A 99 -36.41 11.09 2.21
N VAL A 100 -36.00 11.24 3.46
CA VAL A 100 -35.37 12.46 3.97
C VAL A 100 -33.89 12.17 4.19
N ILE A 101 -33.05 12.78 3.36
CA ILE A 101 -31.59 12.74 3.49
C ILE A 101 -31.20 13.79 4.52
N ALA A 102 -30.30 13.46 5.44
CA ALA A 102 -29.81 14.45 6.41
C ALA A 102 -29.09 15.58 5.63
N GLU A 103 -29.47 16.84 5.89
CA GLU A 103 -29.18 18.02 5.05
C GLU A 103 -27.70 18.26 4.71
N THR A 104 -26.77 17.69 5.47
CA THR A 104 -25.32 17.84 5.27
C THR A 104 -24.63 16.65 4.62
N ASN A 105 -25.36 15.57 4.34
CA ASN A 105 -24.77 14.25 4.13
C ASN A 105 -25.07 13.71 2.72
N ALA A 106 -24.02 13.47 1.93
CA ALA A 106 -24.13 12.63 0.75
C ALA A 106 -24.60 11.21 1.17
N PHE A 107 -25.41 10.56 0.34
CA PHE A 107 -25.93 9.22 0.65
C PHE A 107 -24.78 8.20 0.86
N PHE A 108 -23.72 8.32 0.06
CA PHE A 108 -22.45 7.62 0.18
C PHE A 108 -21.37 8.63 0.56
N GLN A 109 -20.95 8.63 1.83
CA GLN A 109 -19.99 9.62 2.33
C GLN A 109 -18.54 9.21 2.11
N GLU A 110 -17.67 10.21 1.96
CA GLU A 110 -16.23 10.01 2.02
C GLU A 110 -15.81 9.73 3.47
N LYS A 111 -15.09 8.63 3.71
CA LYS A 111 -14.75 8.13 5.04
C LYS A 111 -13.28 8.30 5.40
N PHE A 112 -12.41 8.52 4.41
CA PHE A 112 -10.95 8.50 4.60
C PHE A 112 -10.27 9.81 4.21
N SER A 113 -11.03 10.91 4.12
CA SER A 113 -10.44 12.24 4.00
C SER A 113 -9.76 12.72 5.29
N ASN A 114 -10.09 12.11 6.44
CA ASN A 114 -9.50 12.42 7.74
C ASN A 114 -9.64 11.20 8.67
N PHE A 115 -8.54 10.81 9.33
CA PHE A 115 -8.48 9.66 10.23
C PHE A 115 -8.59 10.07 11.71
N HIS A 116 -8.78 11.37 11.98
CA HIS A 116 -9.06 11.93 13.30
C HIS A 116 -8.03 11.56 14.38
N GLY A 117 -6.75 11.50 13.99
CA GLY A 117 -5.65 11.16 14.88
C GLY A 117 -5.50 9.67 15.18
N ALA A 118 -6.23 8.79 14.46
CA ALA A 118 -6.15 7.35 14.66
C ALA A 118 -4.70 6.85 14.57
N GLN A 119 -4.36 5.86 15.41
CA GLN A 119 -3.08 5.18 15.34
C GLN A 119 -3.23 3.91 14.48
N VAL A 120 -2.50 3.83 13.37
CA VAL A 120 -2.49 2.67 12.49
C VAL A 120 -1.21 1.84 12.65
N ASN A 121 -1.35 0.52 12.65
CA ASN A 121 -0.20 -0.37 12.67
C ASN A 121 0.39 -0.50 11.26
N VAL A 122 1.71 -0.45 11.17
CA VAL A 122 2.44 -0.52 9.91
C VAL A 122 3.55 -1.55 10.01
N SER A 123 3.64 -2.47 9.04
CA SER A 123 4.77 -3.40 8.93
C SER A 123 5.83 -2.81 8.01
N ALA A 124 6.98 -2.47 8.60
CA ALA A 124 8.15 -2.03 7.87
C ALA A 124 9.38 -2.79 8.36
N ALA A 125 10.37 -2.92 7.49
CA ALA A 125 11.65 -3.54 7.79
C ALA A 125 12.76 -2.56 7.38
N PRO A 126 13.89 -2.51 8.09
CA PRO A 126 15.02 -1.71 7.68
C PRO A 126 15.48 -2.10 6.26
N PHE A 127 15.30 -1.19 5.31
CA PHE A 127 15.67 -1.34 3.91
C PHE A 127 16.22 0.00 3.40
N PRO A 128 17.50 0.30 3.65
CA PRO A 128 18.13 1.52 3.19
C PRO A 128 18.11 1.62 1.65
N PRO A 129 17.94 2.81 1.05
CA PRO A 129 17.76 4.13 1.68
C PRO A 129 16.29 4.48 1.99
N PHE A 130 15.36 3.56 1.78
CA PHE A 130 13.93 3.81 1.90
C PHE A 130 13.44 3.82 3.35
N TRP A 131 14.00 2.93 4.15
CA TRP A 131 13.65 2.77 5.56
C TRP A 131 14.88 2.46 6.39
N ASP A 132 15.33 3.42 7.18
CA ASP A 132 16.39 3.20 8.16
C ASP A 132 15.80 3.24 9.57
N GLU A 133 16.30 2.38 10.44
CA GLU A 133 16.06 2.44 11.87
C GLU A 133 17.30 3.00 12.57
N LEU A 134 17.12 4.08 13.31
CA LEU A 134 18.13 4.72 14.14
C LEU A 134 17.76 4.55 15.61
N LYS A 135 18.78 4.46 16.47
CA LYS A 135 18.59 4.60 17.91
C LYS A 135 18.41 6.08 18.22
N GLY A 136 17.22 6.45 18.66
CA GLY A 136 16.92 7.78 19.20
C GLY A 136 17.42 7.95 20.64
N PRO A 137 17.22 9.15 21.21
CA PRO A 137 17.39 9.38 22.64
C PRO A 137 16.50 8.42 23.43
N ASP A 138 16.97 7.96 24.60
CA ASP A 138 16.22 7.08 25.52
C ASP A 138 15.85 5.69 24.97
N ASN A 139 16.70 5.11 24.12
CA ASN A 139 16.44 3.79 23.50
C ASN A 139 15.16 3.74 22.64
N THR A 140 14.66 4.90 22.22
CA THR A 140 13.53 4.98 21.28
C THR A 140 13.99 4.63 19.87
N ARG A 141 13.09 4.07 19.05
CA ARG A 141 13.35 3.82 17.63
C ARG A 141 12.96 5.06 16.84
N GLN A 142 13.93 5.66 16.16
CA GLN A 142 13.69 6.70 15.17
C GLN A 142 13.79 6.11 13.77
N TYR A 143 12.98 6.62 12.85
CA TYR A 143 12.96 6.14 11.47
C TYR A 143 13.26 7.28 10.52
N ARG A 144 13.94 6.97 9.41
CA ARG A 144 14.19 7.92 8.31
C ARG A 144 14.19 7.18 6.97
N GLY A 145 14.37 7.93 5.89
CA GLY A 145 14.42 7.41 4.53
C GLY A 145 13.22 7.87 3.70
N ALA A 146 13.27 7.58 2.40
CA ALA A 146 12.27 8.05 1.46
C ALA A 146 10.88 7.47 1.75
N GLY A 147 10.79 6.16 2.06
CA GLY A 147 9.53 5.49 2.38
C GLY A 147 8.92 5.98 3.71
N TYR A 148 9.75 6.19 4.74
CA TYR A 148 9.29 6.79 5.99
C TYR A 148 8.76 8.21 5.79
N SER A 149 9.47 9.05 5.02
CA SER A 149 9.08 10.44 4.75
C SER A 149 7.79 10.53 3.94
N LEU A 150 7.60 9.61 2.98
CA LEU A 150 6.35 9.49 2.23
C LEU A 150 5.20 9.15 3.16
N LEU A 151 5.34 8.11 3.99
CA LEU A 151 4.28 7.69 4.91
C LEU A 151 3.98 8.77 5.95
N SER A 152 4.98 9.45 6.50
CA SER A 152 4.77 10.54 7.45
C SER A 152 4.05 11.74 6.84
N THR A 153 4.31 12.04 5.57
CA THR A 153 3.59 13.07 4.81
C THR A 153 2.12 12.67 4.61
N ILE A 154 1.86 11.42 4.22
CA ILE A 154 0.49 10.90 4.08
C ILE A 154 -0.24 10.92 5.43
N ALA A 155 0.44 10.52 6.50
CA ALA A 155 -0.08 10.53 7.87
C ALA A 155 -0.47 11.93 8.33
N ALA A 156 0.37 12.94 8.04
CA ALA A 156 0.06 14.33 8.32
C ALA A 156 -1.13 14.84 7.48
N ALA A 157 -1.16 14.54 6.18
CA ALA A 157 -2.22 14.99 5.28
C ALA A 157 -3.60 14.38 5.61
N LEU A 158 -3.62 13.10 6.00
CA LEU A 158 -4.85 12.38 6.34
C LEU A 158 -5.14 12.36 7.85
N ASN A 159 -4.31 13.04 8.66
CA ASN A 159 -4.46 13.16 10.11
C ASN A 159 -4.54 11.79 10.82
N PHE A 160 -3.51 10.96 10.65
CA PHE A 160 -3.28 9.75 11.46
C PHE A 160 -1.85 9.72 12.01
N THR A 161 -1.63 8.87 12.99
CA THR A 161 -0.30 8.48 13.45
C THR A 161 -0.08 7.01 13.14
N PHE A 162 1.17 6.56 13.07
CA PHE A 162 1.44 5.15 12.81
C PHE A 162 2.46 4.57 13.79
N ARG A 163 2.23 3.31 14.14
CA ARG A 163 3.13 2.50 14.93
C ARG A 163 3.82 1.50 14.00
N VAL A 164 5.13 1.59 13.90
CA VAL A 164 5.94 0.60 13.19
C VAL A 164 6.02 -0.66 14.04
N MET A 165 5.53 -1.76 13.48
CA MET A 165 5.58 -3.07 14.11
C MET A 165 6.98 -3.67 14.00
N PRO A 166 7.46 -4.38 15.04
CA PRO A 166 8.70 -5.13 14.93
C PRO A 166 8.53 -6.23 13.89
N THR A 167 9.46 -6.31 12.93
CA THR A 167 9.53 -7.38 11.94
C THR A 167 10.96 -7.90 11.85
N SER A 168 11.10 -9.20 11.63
CA SER A 168 12.37 -9.91 11.54
C SER A 168 12.78 -10.25 10.10
N SER A 169 11.81 -10.30 9.20
CA SER A 169 12.03 -10.70 7.81
C SER A 169 11.01 -10.05 6.86
N TRP A 170 11.35 -10.05 5.57
CA TRP A 170 10.42 -9.62 4.53
C TRP A 170 9.13 -10.46 4.48
N ALA A 171 9.26 -11.79 4.69
CA ALA A 171 8.12 -12.69 4.74
C ALA A 171 7.15 -12.29 5.87
N GLU A 172 7.69 -11.90 7.03
CA GLU A 172 6.87 -11.43 8.15
C GLU A 172 6.18 -10.08 7.84
N VAL A 173 6.87 -9.14 7.19
CA VAL A 173 6.27 -7.87 6.77
C VAL A 173 5.00 -8.10 5.94
N VAL A 174 5.10 -8.98 4.94
CA VAL A 174 4.00 -9.30 4.03
C VAL A 174 2.89 -10.05 4.76
N ARG A 175 3.24 -11.07 5.56
CA ARG A 175 2.28 -11.85 6.34
C ARG A 175 1.42 -10.98 7.26
N LEU A 176 2.02 -9.98 7.93
CA LEU A 176 1.28 -9.08 8.82
C LEU A 176 0.23 -8.24 8.08
N VAL A 177 0.46 -7.91 6.81
CA VAL A 177 -0.53 -7.22 5.96
C VAL A 177 -1.63 -8.18 5.53
N GLU A 178 -1.26 -9.39 5.08
CA GLU A 178 -2.21 -10.43 4.68
C GLU A 178 -3.17 -10.81 5.82
N GLU A 179 -2.63 -10.96 7.03
CA GLU A 179 -3.39 -11.25 8.26
C GLU A 179 -4.10 -10.02 8.85
N ARG A 180 -3.94 -8.83 8.25
CA ARG A 180 -4.53 -7.55 8.68
C ARG A 180 -4.14 -7.10 10.08
N VAL A 181 -3.01 -7.59 10.58
CA VAL A 181 -2.41 -7.13 11.84
C VAL A 181 -1.75 -5.76 11.62
N ALA A 182 -1.11 -5.60 10.47
CA ALA A 182 -0.67 -4.32 9.94
C ALA A 182 -1.68 -3.81 8.91
N PHE A 183 -1.99 -2.52 8.95
CA PHE A 183 -2.90 -1.87 8.01
C PHE A 183 -2.28 -1.74 6.62
N LEU A 184 -0.97 -1.46 6.56
CA LEU A 184 -0.21 -1.37 5.32
C LEU A 184 1.27 -1.67 5.54
N SER A 185 1.99 -1.88 4.43
CA SER A 185 3.45 -1.90 4.41
C SER A 185 3.99 -0.86 3.42
N PRO A 186 4.75 0.15 3.88
CA PRO A 186 5.26 1.25 3.06
C PRO A 186 6.61 0.94 2.41
N ASN A 187 7.10 -0.30 2.55
CA ASN A 187 8.35 -0.73 1.95
C ASN A 187 8.25 -0.77 0.41
N SER A 188 9.39 -0.90 -0.28
CA SER A 188 9.41 -1.09 -1.73
C SER A 188 8.91 -2.50 -2.07
N HIS A 189 7.76 -2.59 -2.73
CA HIS A 189 7.20 -3.86 -3.19
C HIS A 189 7.19 -3.93 -4.71
N MET A 190 7.76 -5.00 -5.25
CA MET A 190 7.58 -5.33 -6.67
C MET A 190 6.14 -5.80 -6.91
N VAL A 191 5.47 -5.13 -7.85
CA VAL A 191 4.10 -5.47 -8.26
C VAL A 191 4.15 -6.68 -9.19
N LEU A 192 3.96 -7.87 -8.62
CA LEU A 192 3.97 -9.14 -9.34
C LEU A 192 2.55 -9.74 -9.38
N PRO A 193 2.15 -10.42 -10.47
CA PRO A 193 0.80 -10.99 -10.60
C PRO A 193 0.41 -11.89 -9.42
N HIS A 194 1.29 -12.81 -9.00
CA HIS A 194 1.01 -13.69 -7.86
C HIS A 194 0.81 -12.92 -6.54
N ARG A 195 1.53 -11.80 -6.31
CA ARG A 195 1.36 -10.99 -5.08
C ARG A 195 0.02 -10.27 -5.05
N ARG A 196 -0.52 -9.94 -6.22
CA ARG A 196 -1.88 -9.37 -6.35
C ARG A 196 -2.97 -10.37 -6.01
N GLU A 197 -2.67 -11.64 -5.77
CA GLU A 197 -3.69 -12.58 -5.27
C GLU A 197 -3.81 -12.48 -3.74
N HIS A 198 -2.74 -12.06 -3.05
CA HIS A 198 -2.65 -12.07 -1.59
C HIS A 198 -2.96 -10.71 -0.94
N TYR A 199 -2.55 -9.60 -1.57
CA TYR A 199 -2.78 -8.25 -1.06
C TYR A 199 -2.90 -7.23 -2.20
N ASP A 200 -3.34 -6.03 -1.84
CA ASP A 200 -3.54 -4.94 -2.78
C ASP A 200 -2.38 -3.95 -2.77
N PHE A 201 -2.15 -3.36 -3.94
CA PHE A 201 -1.23 -2.25 -4.12
C PHE A 201 -2.04 -0.98 -4.36
N SER A 202 -1.53 0.15 -3.86
CA SER A 202 -2.12 1.46 -4.13
C SER A 202 -1.72 1.93 -5.54
N PHE A 203 -0.86 2.93 -5.63
CA PHE A 203 -0.29 3.42 -6.88
C PHE A 203 1.23 3.25 -6.84
N VAL A 204 1.83 3.04 -8.01
CA VAL A 204 3.28 2.99 -8.14
C VAL A 204 3.80 4.42 -8.07
N TYR A 205 4.64 4.71 -7.08
CA TYR A 205 5.29 6.01 -6.92
C TYR A 205 6.76 6.03 -7.39
N GLU A 206 7.32 4.86 -7.68
CA GLU A 206 8.70 4.71 -8.16
C GLU A 206 8.77 3.58 -9.19
N TYR A 207 9.47 3.85 -10.30
CA TYR A 207 9.77 2.86 -11.32
C TYR A 207 11.25 2.48 -11.23
N ALA A 208 11.52 1.18 -11.10
CA ALA A 208 12.86 0.64 -11.08
C ALA A 208 13.03 -0.43 -12.17
N SER A 209 14.21 -0.50 -12.75
CA SER A 209 14.64 -1.58 -13.65
C SER A 209 15.61 -2.51 -12.95
N MET A 210 15.60 -3.78 -13.35
CA MET A 210 16.67 -4.71 -12.97
C MET A 210 17.87 -4.47 -13.87
N ASP A 211 19.04 -4.31 -13.27
CA ASP A 211 20.30 -4.07 -13.98
C ASP A 211 21.44 -4.84 -13.32
N PHE A 212 22.54 -5.01 -14.06
CA PHE A 212 23.74 -5.65 -13.58
C PHE A 212 24.79 -4.61 -13.20
N CYS A 213 25.15 -4.56 -11.92
CA CYS A 213 26.24 -3.75 -11.44
C CYS A 213 27.53 -4.57 -11.39
N MET A 214 28.60 -4.07 -12.01
CA MET A 214 29.95 -4.64 -11.89
C MET A 214 30.87 -3.63 -11.21
N ALA A 215 31.90 -4.13 -10.53
CA ALA A 215 32.97 -3.27 -10.07
C ALA A 215 33.57 -2.50 -11.26
N PRO A 216 33.88 -1.20 -11.11
CA PRO A 216 34.56 -0.47 -12.17
C PRO A 216 35.87 -1.21 -12.49
N PRO A 217 36.25 -1.34 -13.77
CA PRO A 217 37.47 -2.03 -14.14
C PRO A 217 38.65 -1.35 -13.43
N GLY A 218 39.53 -2.15 -12.84
CA GLY A 218 40.75 -1.62 -12.23
C GLY A 218 41.55 -0.81 -13.25
N LEU A 219 42.03 0.36 -12.83
CA LEU A 219 42.89 1.18 -13.68
C LEU A 219 44.16 0.37 -14.01
N GLN A 220 44.36 0.07 -15.29
CA GLN A 220 45.63 -0.49 -15.74
C GLN A 220 46.73 0.56 -15.54
N PRO A 221 47.96 0.16 -15.21
CA PRO A 221 49.07 1.09 -15.14
C PRO A 221 49.22 1.88 -16.44
N GLN A 222 49.36 3.20 -16.34
CA GLN A 222 49.40 4.10 -17.51
C GLN A 222 50.50 3.73 -18.51
N TRP A 223 51.61 3.15 -18.04
CA TRP A 223 52.70 2.72 -18.92
C TRP A 223 52.27 1.65 -19.95
N LYS A 224 51.21 0.89 -19.67
CA LYS A 224 50.68 -0.07 -20.64
C LYS A 224 50.18 0.60 -21.92
N ALA A 225 49.74 1.86 -21.83
CA ALA A 225 49.32 2.62 -23.01
C ALA A 225 50.46 2.85 -24.02
N PHE A 226 51.74 2.77 -23.61
CA PHE A 226 52.86 2.98 -24.53
C PHE A 226 53.12 1.81 -25.47
N TYR A 227 52.81 0.57 -25.07
CA TYR A 227 53.09 -0.61 -25.90
C TYR A 227 51.84 -1.38 -26.33
N TYR A 228 50.72 -1.23 -25.63
CA TYR A 228 49.44 -1.86 -25.95
C TYR A 228 48.89 -1.53 -27.35
N PRO A 229 49.05 -0.31 -27.91
CA PRO A 229 48.53 0.01 -29.24
C PRO A 229 49.19 -0.77 -30.38
N LEU A 230 50.42 -1.26 -30.17
CA LEU A 230 51.21 -1.94 -31.20
C LEU A 230 51.35 -3.42 -30.84
N SER A 231 51.06 -4.30 -31.80
CA SER A 231 51.25 -5.74 -31.60
C SER A 231 52.74 -6.08 -31.45
N TRP A 232 53.04 -7.21 -30.81
CA TRP A 232 54.42 -7.70 -30.68
C TRP A 232 55.13 -7.83 -32.04
N VAL A 233 54.39 -8.11 -33.12
CA VAL A 233 54.90 -8.19 -34.49
C VAL A 233 55.44 -6.84 -34.96
N VAL A 234 54.76 -5.74 -34.67
CA VAL A 234 55.21 -4.39 -35.06
C VAL A 234 56.48 -4.01 -34.31
N TRP A 235 56.57 -4.35 -33.03
CA TRP A 235 57.78 -4.11 -32.23
C TRP A 235 58.98 -4.90 -32.78
N VAL A 236 58.80 -6.19 -33.11
CA VAL A 236 59.84 -7.03 -33.71
C VAL A 236 60.25 -6.50 -35.09
N ALA A 237 59.29 -6.15 -35.95
CA ALA A 237 59.55 -5.62 -37.28
C ALA A 237 60.30 -4.28 -37.22
N THR A 238 59.93 -3.39 -36.29
CA THR A 238 60.62 -2.11 -36.07
C THR A 238 62.06 -2.34 -35.60
N LEU A 239 62.27 -3.29 -34.68
CA LEU A 239 63.61 -3.65 -34.20
C LEU A 239 64.47 -4.25 -35.32
N LEU A 240 63.92 -5.17 -36.12
CA LEU A 240 64.60 -5.72 -37.29
C LEU A 240 64.93 -4.65 -38.33
N ALA A 241 63.99 -3.75 -38.63
CA ALA A 241 64.21 -2.64 -39.55
C ALA A 241 65.34 -1.71 -39.06
N LEU A 242 65.37 -1.39 -37.76
CA LEU A 242 66.45 -0.60 -37.15
C LEU A 242 67.81 -1.31 -37.24
N LEU A 243 67.88 -2.62 -36.99
CA LEU A 243 69.12 -3.38 -37.11
C LEU A 243 69.61 -3.45 -38.57
N ILE A 244 68.71 -3.74 -39.51
CA ILE A 244 69.03 -3.82 -40.93
C ILE A 244 69.52 -2.47 -41.44
N THR A 245 68.80 -1.38 -41.16
CA THR A 245 69.20 -0.02 -41.58
C THR A 245 70.50 0.43 -40.95
N SER A 246 70.72 0.17 -39.66
CA SER A 246 71.99 0.49 -38.99
C SER A 246 73.15 -0.31 -39.59
N PHE A 247 72.96 -1.60 -39.84
CA PHE A 247 73.96 -2.42 -40.51
C PHE A 247 74.34 -1.84 -41.87
N PHE A 248 73.37 -1.48 -42.70
CA PHE A 248 73.64 -0.86 -44.00
C PHE A 248 74.32 0.52 -43.89
N LEU A 249 74.07 1.29 -42.84
CA LEU A 249 74.71 2.59 -42.61
C LEU A 249 76.15 2.50 -42.09
N PHE A 250 76.53 1.40 -41.42
CA PHE A 250 77.87 1.22 -40.84
C PHE A 250 78.77 0.22 -41.59
N ALA A 251 78.20 -0.63 -42.45
CA ALA A 251 78.93 -1.67 -43.20
C ALA A 251 79.13 -1.34 -44.69
N VAL A 252 78.62 -0.21 -45.16
CA VAL A 252 78.88 0.38 -46.48
C VAL A 252 79.61 1.70 -46.28
#